data_AF-A0A193C4C0-F1
#
_entry.id   AF-A0A193C4C0-F1
#
_cell.length_a   1.000
_cell.length_b   1.000
_cell.length_c   1.000
_cell.angle_alpha   90.00
_cell.angle_beta   90.00
_cell.angle_gamma   90.00
#
_symmetry.space_group_name_H-M   'P 1'
#
loop_
_entity.id
_entity.type
_entity.pdbx_description
1 polymer ?
#
loop_
_entity_poly.entity_id
_entity_poly.type
_entity_poly.pdbx_seq_one_letter_code
_entity_poly.pdbx_strand_id
1 'polypeptide(L)'
;MTNKRSRIAAALLVLLVTFFGGIGAAQATAANTPVSVQQNPCGDLTGFKHSALSSLPAEATTTYNLIKKGGPFPYPDKDGTVFSNRENILPKCASGYYHEYTVLTPGSPDRGARRIVTGSGGEFFYTGDHYATFSVIDVDGTPSPTPACGDTSKLAKVGYSTLSAAAKSVVDKARGGATGTVYENREAVLPSCAAGYYQLFPVGTSDRVISGKGGEIVYTPDRYATFKLVNLAG
;
A
#
# COMPACT_ATOMS: atom_id res chain seq x y z
N MET A 1 -8.64 -80.60 -38.55
CA MET A 1 -7.98 -80.75 -39.87
C MET A 1 -8.48 -79.64 -40.81
N THR A 2 -7.70 -79.28 -41.83
CA THR A 2 -7.90 -78.09 -42.68
C THR A 2 -8.96 -78.27 -43.77
N ASN A 3 -9.74 -77.22 -44.10
CA ASN A 3 -10.31 -76.86 -45.42
C ASN A 3 -11.35 -75.72 -45.27
N LYS A 4 -11.64 -74.84 -46.24
CA LYS A 4 -10.88 -74.35 -47.42
C LYS A 4 -11.48 -72.99 -47.88
N ARG A 5 -10.65 -72.15 -48.52
CA ARG A 5 -11.05 -70.93 -49.28
C ARG A 5 -11.94 -71.33 -50.48
N SER A 6 -12.75 -70.49 -51.15
CA SER A 6 -13.23 -69.08 -51.04
C SER A 6 -14.16 -68.84 -52.26
N ARG A 7 -15.00 -67.77 -52.31
CA ARG A 7 -15.15 -66.91 -53.51
C ARG A 7 -15.99 -65.64 -53.29
N ILE A 8 -15.90 -64.71 -54.25
CA ILE A 8 -16.36 -63.32 -54.21
C ILE A 8 -17.29 -63.05 -55.41
N ALA A 9 -18.29 -62.19 -55.23
CA ALA A 9 -18.98 -61.47 -56.31
C ALA A 9 -19.41 -60.07 -55.82
N ALA A 10 -19.57 -59.13 -56.74
CA ALA A 10 -20.00 -57.74 -56.53
C ALA A 10 -21.15 -57.41 -57.54
N ALA A 11 -21.76 -56.22 -57.65
CA ALA A 11 -21.45 -54.89 -57.12
C ALA A 11 -22.67 -53.92 -57.17
N LEU A 12 -22.56 -52.77 -56.48
CA LEU A 12 -23.26 -51.47 -56.75
C LEU A 12 -24.81 -51.43 -56.54
N LEU A 13 -25.48 -50.27 -56.38
CA LEU A 13 -25.15 -48.87 -56.74
C LEU A 13 -25.87 -47.82 -55.83
N VAL A 14 -25.17 -46.75 -55.39
CA VAL A 14 -25.61 -45.32 -55.13
C VAL A 14 -26.88 -45.05 -54.25
N LEU A 15 -26.94 -44.14 -53.23
CA LEU A 15 -25.98 -43.16 -52.65
C LEU A 15 -26.03 -43.19 -51.09
N LEU A 16 -26.25 -42.20 -50.19
CA LEU A 16 -26.55 -40.74 -50.22
C LEU A 16 -26.00 -40.02 -48.93
N VAL A 17 -26.21 -38.70 -48.82
CA VAL A 17 -25.77 -37.73 -47.76
C VAL A 17 -26.98 -37.39 -46.85
N THR A 18 -26.92 -37.18 -45.51
CA THR A 18 -26.09 -36.30 -44.63
C THR A 18 -25.60 -37.03 -43.37
N PHE A 19 -24.34 -36.95 -42.91
CA PHE A 19 -23.54 -35.78 -42.43
C PHE A 19 -24.01 -35.18 -41.08
N PHE A 20 -23.48 -35.71 -39.96
CA PHE A 20 -23.44 -35.03 -38.65
C PHE A 20 -22.16 -35.43 -37.88
N GLY A 21 -21.06 -34.70 -38.10
CA GLY A 21 -19.80 -34.88 -37.37
C GLY A 21 -19.77 -34.02 -36.10
N GLY A 22 -20.05 -34.62 -34.94
CA GLY A 22 -20.08 -33.93 -33.65
C GLY A 22 -18.69 -33.58 -33.09
N ILE A 23 -17.98 -32.63 -33.70
CA ILE A 23 -16.73 -32.09 -33.14
C ILE A 23 -17.08 -31.15 -31.98
N GLY A 24 -16.99 -31.66 -30.75
CA GLY A 24 -17.14 -30.87 -29.54
C GLY A 24 -15.97 -29.91 -29.33
N ALA A 25 -16.06 -28.71 -29.90
CA ALA A 25 -15.10 -27.63 -29.68
C ALA A 25 -15.20 -27.16 -28.21
N ALA A 26 -14.31 -27.66 -27.36
CA ALA A 26 -14.15 -27.18 -25.99
C ALA A 26 -13.64 -25.74 -26.00
N GLN A 27 -14.57 -24.78 -25.96
CA GLN A 27 -14.24 -23.36 -25.81
C GLN A 27 -13.59 -23.16 -24.44
N ALA A 28 -12.28 -22.98 -24.44
CA ALA A 28 -11.55 -22.55 -23.25
C ALA A 28 -12.02 -21.13 -22.90
N THR A 29 -12.97 -21.04 -21.96
CA THR A 29 -13.34 -19.76 -21.36
C THR A 29 -12.09 -19.15 -20.74
N ALA A 30 -11.63 -18.04 -21.31
CA ALA A 30 -10.55 -17.26 -20.71
C ALA A 30 -10.97 -16.92 -19.29
N ALA A 31 -10.21 -17.39 -18.30
CA ALA A 31 -10.45 -17.02 -16.93
C ALA A 31 -10.18 -15.51 -16.82
N ASN A 32 -11.23 -14.72 -16.57
CA ASN A 32 -11.07 -13.32 -16.19
C ASN A 32 -10.38 -13.32 -14.81
N THR A 33 -9.05 -13.34 -14.81
CA THR A 33 -8.25 -13.03 -13.64
C THR A 33 -8.76 -11.68 -13.12
N PRO A 34 -9.30 -11.61 -11.89
CA PRO A 34 -9.79 -10.35 -11.38
C PRO A 34 -8.61 -9.38 -11.33
N VAL A 35 -8.72 -8.27 -12.07
CA VAL A 35 -7.75 -7.18 -11.98
C VAL A 35 -7.89 -6.62 -10.57
N SER A 36 -7.03 -7.09 -9.67
CA SER A 36 -6.90 -6.54 -8.33
C SER A 36 -6.53 -5.07 -8.48
N VAL A 37 -7.47 -4.17 -8.18
CA VAL A 37 -7.19 -2.74 -8.11
C VAL A 37 -6.06 -2.58 -7.10
N GLN A 38 -4.87 -2.26 -7.60
CA GLN A 38 -3.66 -2.33 -6.81
C GLN A 38 -3.65 -1.15 -5.84
N GLN A 39 -4.04 -1.40 -4.59
CA GLN A 39 -3.98 -0.45 -3.49
C GLN A 39 -2.61 0.26 -3.46
N ASN A 40 -2.63 1.58 -3.43
CA ASN A 40 -1.44 2.42 -3.41
C ASN A 40 -0.46 2.00 -2.29
N PRO A 41 0.86 1.99 -2.55
CA PRO A 41 1.88 1.88 -1.49
C PRO A 41 1.69 2.93 -0.40
N CYS A 42 2.14 2.66 0.83
CA CYS A 42 1.96 3.61 1.93
C CYS A 42 2.57 4.99 1.62
N GLY A 43 1.82 6.05 1.90
CA GLY A 43 2.18 7.43 1.57
C GLY A 43 2.06 7.83 0.08
N ASP A 44 1.69 6.92 -0.83
CA ASP A 44 1.38 7.26 -2.22
C ASP A 44 -0.08 7.75 -2.35
N LEU A 45 -0.24 9.06 -2.57
CA LEU A 45 -1.53 9.74 -2.72
C LEU A 45 -1.98 9.88 -4.20
N THR A 46 -1.26 9.25 -5.14
CA THR A 46 -1.58 9.33 -6.57
C THR A 46 -3.00 8.83 -6.86
N GLY A 47 -3.78 9.63 -7.59
CA GLY A 47 -5.15 9.29 -7.99
C GLY A 47 -6.24 9.64 -6.97
N PHE A 48 -5.90 10.09 -5.76
CA PHE A 48 -6.90 10.62 -4.83
C PHE A 48 -7.44 11.98 -5.30
N LYS A 49 -8.70 12.26 -4.98
CA LYS A 49 -9.20 13.64 -5.00
C LYS A 49 -8.50 14.43 -3.89
N HIS A 50 -8.05 15.64 -4.20
CA HIS A 50 -7.63 16.64 -3.23
C HIS A 50 -8.75 17.65 -2.96
N SER A 51 -8.87 18.11 -1.71
CA SER A 51 -9.81 19.15 -1.27
C SER A 51 -9.10 20.06 -0.28
N ALA A 52 -9.04 21.37 -0.51
CA ALA A 52 -8.53 22.31 0.49
C ALA A 52 -9.38 22.27 1.77
N LEU A 53 -8.78 22.35 2.96
CA LEU A 53 -9.52 22.31 4.23
C LEU A 53 -10.63 23.38 4.30
N SER A 54 -10.37 24.57 3.75
CA SER A 54 -11.33 25.68 3.63
C SER A 54 -12.49 25.44 2.65
N SER A 55 -12.45 24.36 1.86
CA SER A 55 -13.53 23.94 0.94
C SER A 55 -14.42 22.83 1.51
N LEU A 56 -14.08 22.29 2.68
CA LEU A 56 -14.87 21.30 3.42
C LEU A 56 -15.91 21.99 4.33
N PRO A 57 -16.91 21.25 4.85
CA PRO A 57 -17.82 21.80 5.87
C PRO A 57 -17.05 22.35 7.08
N ALA A 58 -17.52 23.45 7.67
CA ALA A 58 -16.80 24.16 8.73
C ALA A 58 -16.47 23.28 9.95
N GLU A 59 -17.28 22.23 10.20
CA GLU A 59 -17.03 21.25 11.25
C GLU A 59 -15.73 20.44 11.02
N ALA A 60 -15.30 20.26 9.77
CA ALA A 60 -14.04 19.59 9.45
C ALA A 60 -12.82 20.42 9.90
N THR A 61 -12.88 21.74 9.75
CA THR A 61 -11.86 22.67 10.27
C THR A 61 -11.81 22.63 11.80
N THR A 62 -12.97 22.54 12.46
CA THR A 62 -13.05 22.34 13.92
C THR A 62 -12.41 21.02 14.34
N THR A 63 -12.76 19.89 13.71
CA THR A 63 -12.15 18.57 13.99
C THR A 63 -10.64 18.55 13.72
N TYR A 64 -10.18 19.16 12.61
CA TYR A 64 -8.75 19.33 12.33
C TYR A 64 -8.03 20.08 13.46
N ASN A 65 -8.57 21.21 13.92
CA ASN A 65 -7.98 21.99 15.01
C ASN A 65 -7.95 21.22 16.34
N LEU A 66 -8.97 20.39 16.62
CA LEU A 66 -8.95 19.48 17.78
C LEU A 66 -7.86 18.41 17.64
N ILE A 67 -7.69 17.80 16.46
CA ILE A 67 -6.60 16.83 16.20
C ILE A 67 -5.24 17.49 16.43
N LYS A 68 -5.01 18.68 15.86
CA LYS A 68 -3.74 19.43 16.04
C LYS A 68 -3.45 19.81 17.50
N LYS A 69 -4.48 19.91 18.35
CA LYS A 69 -4.37 20.19 19.79
C LYS A 69 -4.24 18.93 20.66
N GLY A 70 -4.60 17.75 20.14
CA GLY A 70 -4.79 16.54 20.96
C GLY A 70 -6.11 16.51 21.75
N GLY A 71 -7.13 17.23 21.26
CA GLY A 71 -8.47 17.26 21.85
C GLY A 71 -8.72 18.40 22.86
N PRO A 72 -9.67 18.23 23.81
CA PRO A 72 -10.53 17.05 23.98
C PRO A 72 -11.45 16.83 22.77
N PHE A 73 -11.83 15.57 22.54
CA PHE A 73 -12.68 15.17 21.41
C PHE A 73 -14.15 14.98 21.82
N PRO A 74 -15.12 15.21 20.92
CA PRO A 74 -16.55 15.11 21.23
C PRO A 74 -17.02 13.67 21.50
N TYR A 75 -16.39 12.64 20.92
CA TYR A 75 -16.70 11.23 21.17
C TYR A 75 -15.43 10.49 21.64
N PRO A 76 -14.99 10.66 22.89
CA PRO A 76 -13.67 10.17 23.36
C PRO A 76 -13.50 8.64 23.25
N ASP A 77 -14.58 7.86 23.27
CA ASP A 77 -14.52 6.40 23.07
C ASP A 77 -14.36 5.97 21.60
N LYS A 78 -14.22 6.92 20.65
CA LYS A 78 -14.26 6.69 19.19
C LYS A 78 -13.24 7.55 18.45
N ASP A 79 -13.16 8.83 18.79
CA ASP A 79 -12.24 9.79 18.19
C ASP A 79 -10.80 9.50 18.64
N GLY A 80 -9.90 9.29 17.69
CA GLY A 80 -8.55 8.80 17.92
C GLY A 80 -8.42 7.27 17.98
N THR A 81 -9.49 6.50 17.73
CA THR A 81 -9.37 5.03 17.58
C THR A 81 -8.80 4.64 16.21
N VAL A 82 -8.18 3.46 16.12
CA VAL A 82 -7.48 3.00 14.90
C VAL A 82 -8.47 2.70 13.78
N PHE A 83 -8.32 3.38 12.65
CA PHE A 83 -9.06 3.09 11.43
C PHE A 83 -8.39 1.94 10.67
N SER A 84 -9.03 0.77 10.62
CA SER A 84 -8.39 -0.45 10.09
C SER A 84 -8.34 -0.59 8.55
N ASN A 85 -8.89 0.35 7.77
CA ASN A 85 -8.82 0.40 6.30
C ASN A 85 -9.08 -0.95 5.60
N ARG A 86 -10.12 -1.69 6.00
CA ARG A 86 -10.36 -3.10 5.58
C ARG A 86 -10.79 -3.19 4.13
N GLU A 87 -11.42 -2.13 3.66
CA GLU A 87 -11.92 -1.86 2.33
C GLU A 87 -10.76 -1.52 1.37
N ASN A 88 -9.55 -1.30 1.90
CA ASN A 88 -8.31 -0.98 1.17
C ASN A 88 -8.40 0.28 0.29
N ILE A 89 -9.24 1.25 0.69
CA ILE A 89 -9.45 2.50 -0.05
C ILE A 89 -8.30 3.48 0.20
N LEU A 90 -7.80 3.58 1.45
CA LEU A 90 -6.59 4.35 1.75
C LEU A 90 -5.31 3.55 1.42
N PRO A 91 -4.14 4.20 1.28
CA PRO A 91 -2.87 3.53 1.01
C PRO A 91 -2.50 2.40 1.99
N LYS A 92 -1.61 1.50 1.55
CA LYS A 92 -1.31 0.22 2.21
C LYS A 92 -0.27 0.34 3.34
N CYS A 93 -0.64 1.04 4.39
CA CYS A 93 0.22 1.24 5.55
C CYS A 93 0.11 0.12 6.62
N ALA A 94 0.91 0.24 7.68
CA ALA A 94 0.94 -0.69 8.80
C ALA A 94 -0.32 -0.62 9.67
N SER A 95 -0.56 -1.66 10.48
CA SER A 95 -1.65 -1.66 11.47
C SER A 95 -1.38 -0.55 12.51
N GLY A 96 -2.40 0.25 12.82
CA GLY A 96 -2.27 1.41 13.69
C GLY A 96 -1.77 2.69 13.01
N TYR A 97 -1.47 2.66 11.70
CA TYR A 97 -1.03 3.88 10.98
C TYR A 97 -2.12 4.96 10.87
N TYR A 98 -3.38 4.53 10.75
CA TYR A 98 -4.54 5.40 10.55
C TYR A 98 -5.41 5.50 11.80
N HIS A 99 -5.91 6.69 12.11
CA HIS A 99 -6.84 6.96 13.20
C HIS A 99 -8.06 7.78 12.71
N GLU A 100 -9.26 7.49 13.20
CA GLU A 100 -10.49 8.20 12.82
C GLU A 100 -10.94 9.26 13.85
N TYR A 101 -11.57 10.32 13.36
CA TYR A 101 -12.13 11.42 14.16
C TYR A 101 -13.48 11.86 13.58
N THR A 102 -14.45 12.09 14.44
CA THR A 102 -15.79 12.54 14.04
C THR A 102 -15.74 13.98 13.53
N VAL A 103 -16.35 14.21 12.36
CA VAL A 103 -16.74 15.55 11.91
C VAL A 103 -18.22 15.69 12.20
N LEU A 104 -18.59 16.70 12.99
CA LEU A 104 -19.99 16.90 13.36
C LEU A 104 -20.85 17.18 12.12
N THR A 105 -22.11 16.75 12.20
CA THR A 105 -23.14 17.03 11.20
C THR A 105 -24.22 17.87 11.88
N PRO A 106 -24.37 19.16 11.55
CA PRO A 106 -25.33 20.04 12.21
C PRO A 106 -26.76 19.46 12.21
N GLY A 107 -27.40 19.44 13.38
CA GLY A 107 -28.74 18.87 13.57
C GLY A 107 -28.80 17.34 13.68
N SER A 108 -27.70 16.59 13.51
CA SER A 108 -27.70 15.14 13.74
C SER A 108 -27.78 14.82 15.23
N PRO A 109 -28.59 13.83 15.66
CA PRO A 109 -28.62 13.36 17.05
C PRO A 109 -27.45 12.42 17.41
N ASP A 110 -26.57 12.11 16.44
CA ASP A 110 -25.51 11.11 16.51
C ASP A 110 -24.18 11.61 15.90
N ARG A 111 -23.20 10.70 15.71
CA ARG A 111 -21.91 10.99 15.05
C ARG A 111 -22.04 11.39 13.57
N GLY A 112 -23.20 11.22 12.93
CA GLY A 112 -23.36 11.32 11.48
C GLY A 112 -22.41 10.43 10.67
N ALA A 113 -22.34 10.69 9.36
CA ALA A 113 -21.49 9.95 8.41
C ALA A 113 -20.06 10.53 8.24
N ARG A 114 -19.84 11.80 8.62
CA ARG A 114 -18.62 12.55 8.26
C ARG A 114 -17.45 12.23 9.20
N ARG A 115 -16.24 12.09 8.65
CA ARG A 115 -15.01 11.83 9.42
C ARG A 115 -13.79 12.53 8.82
N ILE A 116 -12.79 12.77 9.66
CA ILE A 116 -11.39 12.90 9.24
C ILE A 116 -10.67 11.61 9.65
N VAL A 117 -9.83 11.08 8.77
CA VAL A 117 -8.86 10.03 9.08
C VAL A 117 -7.45 10.60 8.92
N THR A 118 -6.58 10.39 9.91
CA THR A 118 -5.18 10.85 9.88
C THR A 118 -4.25 9.69 9.54
N GLY A 119 -3.24 9.93 8.70
CA GLY A 119 -2.09 9.05 8.53
C GLY A 119 -0.90 9.47 9.40
N SER A 120 -0.06 8.52 9.81
CA SER A 120 1.10 8.81 10.68
C SER A 120 2.24 9.55 9.96
N GLY A 121 2.24 9.60 8.63
CA GLY A 121 3.13 10.46 7.83
C GLY A 121 2.75 11.95 7.88
N GLY A 122 1.57 12.27 8.42
CA GLY A 122 1.03 13.63 8.51
C GLY A 122 -0.09 13.93 7.50
N GLU A 123 -0.59 12.92 6.80
CA GLU A 123 -1.70 13.05 5.85
C GLU A 123 -3.04 13.15 6.58
N PHE A 124 -3.98 13.87 5.98
CA PHE A 124 -5.36 13.98 6.45
C PHE A 124 -6.30 13.62 5.30
N PHE A 125 -7.32 12.81 5.58
CA PHE A 125 -8.33 12.38 4.61
C PHE A 125 -9.72 12.72 5.14
N TYR A 126 -10.57 13.31 4.30
CA TYR A 126 -11.98 13.55 4.62
C TYR A 126 -12.87 12.52 3.94
N THR A 127 -13.83 11.96 4.67
CA THR A 127 -15.00 11.23 4.13
C THR A 127 -16.28 11.94 4.58
N GLY A 128 -17.20 12.14 3.65
CA GLY A 128 -18.54 12.68 3.95
C GLY A 128 -19.62 11.60 4.08
N ASP A 129 -19.26 10.34 3.80
CA ASP A 129 -20.16 9.25 3.40
C ASP A 129 -19.84 7.94 4.14
N HIS A 130 -19.31 8.04 5.37
CA HIS A 130 -19.00 6.92 6.25
C HIS A 130 -18.01 5.92 5.62
N TYR A 131 -16.84 6.45 5.24
CA TYR A 131 -15.67 5.75 4.68
C TYR A 131 -15.87 5.15 3.27
N ALA A 132 -16.98 5.44 2.58
CA ALA A 132 -17.22 4.94 1.22
C ALA A 132 -16.36 5.64 0.16
N THR A 133 -16.09 6.94 0.32
CA THR A 133 -15.10 7.68 -0.48
C THR A 133 -14.25 8.60 0.39
N PHE A 134 -13.07 8.96 -0.10
CA PHE A 134 -12.14 9.86 0.57
C PHE A 134 -11.57 10.92 -0.38
N SER A 135 -11.28 12.11 0.16
CA SER A 135 -10.35 13.06 -0.45
C SER A 135 -9.24 13.44 0.52
N VAL A 136 -8.01 13.58 0.02
CA VAL A 136 -6.90 14.18 0.76
C VAL A 136 -7.26 15.63 1.12
N ILE A 137 -6.93 16.04 2.33
CA ILE A 137 -7.14 17.40 2.83
C ILE A 137 -5.85 18.21 2.66
N ASP A 138 -5.93 19.23 1.82
CA ASP A 138 -4.84 20.17 1.60
C ASP A 138 -4.94 21.33 2.61
N VAL A 139 -3.97 21.39 3.52
CA VAL A 139 -3.88 22.42 4.56
C VAL A 139 -3.33 23.70 3.94
N ASP A 140 -3.89 24.85 4.35
CA ASP A 140 -3.54 26.19 3.86
C ASP A 140 -3.64 26.38 2.32
N GLY A 141 -4.35 25.47 1.63
CA GLY A 141 -4.50 25.46 0.17
C GLY A 141 -3.29 24.91 -0.59
N THR A 142 -2.24 24.48 0.13
CA THR A 142 -1.10 23.75 -0.45
C THR A 142 -1.34 22.24 -0.34
N PRO A 143 -1.08 21.46 -1.41
CA PRO A 143 -0.97 20.00 -1.30
C PRO A 143 -0.01 19.63 -0.18
N SER A 144 -0.42 18.74 0.72
CA SER A 144 0.38 18.38 1.90
C SER A 144 1.79 17.96 1.44
N PRO A 145 2.86 18.69 1.84
CA PRO A 145 4.13 18.67 1.13
C PRO A 145 4.81 17.32 1.27
N THR A 146 4.68 16.49 0.23
CA THR A 146 5.33 15.19 0.14
C THR A 146 6.85 15.41 0.19
N PRO A 147 7.56 14.87 1.19
CA PRO A 147 9.01 15.06 1.27
C PRO A 147 9.70 14.47 0.04
N ALA A 148 10.80 15.08 -0.40
CA ALA A 148 11.55 14.58 -1.55
C ALA A 148 12.10 13.17 -1.28
N CYS A 149 12.19 12.33 -2.31
CA CYS A 149 12.76 11.00 -2.16
C CYS A 149 14.19 11.04 -1.61
N GLY A 150 14.42 10.28 -0.54
CA GLY A 150 15.68 10.29 0.21
C GLY A 150 15.82 11.37 1.28
N ASP A 151 14.78 12.20 1.50
CA ASP A 151 14.76 13.11 2.65
C ASP A 151 14.75 12.31 3.97
N THR A 152 15.89 12.38 4.66
CA THR A 152 16.13 11.76 5.97
C THR A 152 16.30 12.81 7.07
N SER A 153 15.93 14.07 6.82
CA SER A 153 16.05 15.20 7.76
C SER A 153 15.38 14.97 9.12
N LYS A 154 14.27 14.22 9.13
CA LYS A 154 13.50 13.86 10.33
C LYS A 154 14.13 12.71 11.14
N LEU A 155 15.14 12.01 10.61
CA LEU A 155 15.72 10.84 11.27
C LEU A 155 16.82 11.21 12.28
N ALA A 156 16.77 10.59 13.45
CA ALA A 156 17.90 10.58 14.38
C ALA A 156 19.13 9.91 13.72
N LYS A 157 20.33 10.41 14.00
CA LYS A 157 21.57 9.85 13.43
C LYS A 157 22.19 8.79 14.35
N VAL A 158 22.83 7.79 13.76
CA VAL A 158 23.66 6.79 14.45
C VAL A 158 25.03 6.71 13.76
N GLY A 159 26.12 6.65 14.52
CA GLY A 159 27.46 6.54 13.94
C GLY A 159 27.70 5.17 13.30
N TYR A 160 28.32 5.18 12.11
CA TYR A 160 29.19 4.13 11.59
C TYR A 160 29.76 3.19 12.65
N SER A 161 30.62 3.80 13.45
CA SER A 161 31.47 3.17 14.46
C SER A 161 30.70 2.42 15.56
N THR A 162 29.46 2.82 15.88
CA THR A 162 28.70 2.24 17.00
C THR A 162 27.82 1.06 16.62
N LEU A 163 27.65 0.78 15.31
CA LEU A 163 26.89 -0.36 14.81
C LEU A 163 27.56 -1.71 15.15
N SER A 164 26.77 -2.77 15.25
CA SER A 164 27.27 -4.15 15.42
C SER A 164 28.10 -4.60 14.20
N ALA A 165 29.01 -5.57 14.37
CA ALA A 165 29.83 -6.06 13.25
C ALA A 165 28.99 -6.64 12.10
N ALA A 166 27.85 -7.27 12.42
CA ALA A 166 26.89 -7.73 11.42
C ALA A 166 26.22 -6.56 10.69
N ALA A 167 25.75 -5.53 11.42
CA ALA A 167 25.13 -4.35 10.82
C ALA A 167 26.11 -3.60 9.91
N LYS A 168 27.37 -3.41 10.33
CA LYS A 168 28.45 -2.83 9.50
C LYS A 168 28.64 -3.61 8.20
N SER A 169 28.81 -4.93 8.27
CA SER A 169 28.97 -5.78 7.08
C SER A 169 27.81 -5.66 6.08
N VAL A 170 26.58 -5.44 6.57
CA VAL A 170 25.40 -5.25 5.72
C VAL A 170 25.32 -3.83 5.16
N VAL A 171 25.66 -2.80 5.95
CA VAL A 171 25.80 -1.41 5.46
C VAL A 171 26.80 -1.35 4.32
N ASP A 172 27.96 -1.98 4.45
CA ASP A 172 29.00 -1.93 3.41
C ASP A 172 28.63 -2.74 2.16
N LYS A 173 27.88 -3.85 2.31
CA LYS A 173 27.29 -4.56 1.15
C LYS A 173 26.28 -3.70 0.41
N ALA A 174 25.36 -3.05 1.12
CA ALA A 174 24.35 -2.17 0.52
C ALA A 174 25.00 -0.97 -0.19
N ARG A 175 26.01 -0.35 0.43
CA ARG A 175 26.82 0.72 -0.18
C ARG A 175 27.65 0.25 -1.37
N GLY A 176 28.12 -1.00 -1.33
CA GLY A 176 28.82 -1.67 -2.43
C GLY A 176 27.92 -2.11 -3.59
N GLY A 177 26.64 -1.73 -3.62
CA GLY A 177 25.71 -2.05 -4.70
C GLY A 177 25.14 -3.47 -4.66
N ALA A 178 25.23 -4.18 -3.54
CA ALA A 178 24.50 -5.44 -3.37
C ALA A 178 22.99 -5.20 -3.45
N THR A 179 22.25 -6.09 -4.11
CA THR A 179 20.80 -5.98 -4.27
C THR A 179 20.06 -6.55 -3.05
N GLY A 180 19.26 -5.71 -2.38
CA GLY A 180 18.32 -6.13 -1.34
C GLY A 180 16.94 -6.48 -1.91
N THR A 181 16.01 -6.89 -1.05
CA THR A 181 14.58 -6.97 -1.45
C THR A 181 13.98 -5.56 -1.50
N VAL A 182 12.81 -5.36 -2.11
CA VAL A 182 12.13 -4.05 -2.00
C VAL A 182 11.73 -3.80 -0.54
N TYR A 183 11.92 -2.57 -0.05
CA TYR A 183 11.31 -2.10 1.20
C TYR A 183 9.95 -1.46 0.90
N GLU A 184 8.89 -1.94 1.54
CA GLU A 184 7.50 -1.51 1.25
C GLU A 184 7.08 -0.20 1.95
N ASN A 185 7.90 0.34 2.85
CA ASN A 185 7.66 1.60 3.58
C ASN A 185 6.27 1.73 4.25
N ARG A 186 5.73 0.63 4.81
CA ARG A 186 4.38 0.61 5.40
C ARG A 186 4.23 1.51 6.63
N GLU A 187 5.35 1.91 7.21
CA GLU A 187 5.46 2.77 8.37
C GLU A 187 5.46 4.27 8.01
N ALA A 188 5.66 4.62 6.72
CA ALA A 188 5.87 5.97 6.16
C ALA A 188 6.89 6.86 6.91
N VAL A 189 7.82 6.26 7.65
CA VAL A 189 8.91 6.99 8.33
C VAL A 189 9.93 7.49 7.31
N LEU A 190 10.04 6.85 6.14
CA LEU A 190 10.73 7.39 4.96
C LEU A 190 9.72 8.02 3.99
N PRO A 191 10.15 8.96 3.13
CA PRO A 191 9.29 9.53 2.08
C PRO A 191 8.68 8.46 1.15
N SER A 192 7.47 8.71 0.62
CA SER A 192 6.90 7.85 -0.42
C SER A 192 7.64 8.03 -1.73
N CYS A 193 7.97 6.91 -2.40
CA CYS A 193 8.85 6.89 -3.56
C CYS A 193 8.47 5.80 -4.55
N ALA A 194 8.90 5.97 -5.81
CA ALA A 194 8.73 4.97 -6.87
C ALA A 194 9.26 3.59 -6.45
N ALA A 195 8.57 2.54 -6.88
CA ALA A 195 8.82 1.16 -6.45
C ALA A 195 10.29 0.74 -6.57
N GLY A 196 10.82 0.12 -5.51
CA GLY A 196 12.23 -0.28 -5.43
C GLY A 196 13.22 0.89 -5.40
N TYR A 197 12.80 2.12 -5.05
CA TYR A 197 13.72 3.18 -4.63
C TYR A 197 14.45 2.80 -3.34
N TYR A 198 13.72 2.23 -2.37
CA TYR A 198 14.29 1.68 -1.14
C TYR A 198 14.50 0.16 -1.25
N GLN A 199 15.66 -0.31 -0.81
CA GLN A 199 16.00 -1.73 -0.70
C GLN A 199 16.27 -2.13 0.76
N LEU A 200 15.80 -3.31 1.14
CA LEU A 200 15.87 -3.88 2.47
C LEU A 200 16.93 -5.00 2.55
N PHE A 201 17.73 -4.94 3.60
CA PHE A 201 18.77 -5.92 3.91
C PHE A 201 18.61 -6.39 5.36
N PRO A 202 18.20 -7.65 5.60
CA PRO A 202 18.22 -8.24 6.93
C PRO A 202 19.65 -8.28 7.49
N VAL A 203 19.83 -7.84 8.73
CA VAL A 203 21.07 -8.01 9.51
C VAL A 203 20.95 -9.20 10.44
N GLY A 204 19.77 -9.37 11.04
CA GLY A 204 19.44 -10.49 11.93
C GLY A 204 17.94 -10.76 11.97
N THR A 205 17.46 -11.26 13.10
CA THR A 205 16.03 -11.56 13.32
C THR A 205 15.18 -10.31 13.58
N SER A 206 15.79 -9.17 13.92
CA SER A 206 15.13 -7.88 14.17
C SER A 206 15.80 -6.73 13.43
N ASP A 207 17.13 -6.68 13.52
CA ASP A 207 18.02 -5.70 12.90
C ASP A 207 17.93 -5.74 11.37
N ARG A 208 17.80 -4.57 10.74
CA ARG A 208 17.81 -4.39 9.28
C ARG A 208 18.49 -3.09 8.87
N VAL A 209 19.05 -3.09 7.67
CA VAL A 209 19.49 -1.89 6.93
C VAL A 209 18.52 -1.66 5.78
N ILE A 210 18.21 -0.40 5.52
CA ILE A 210 17.50 0.07 4.33
C ILE A 210 18.46 1.00 3.60
N SER A 211 18.68 0.80 2.31
CA SER A 211 19.34 1.79 1.44
C SER A 211 18.32 2.44 0.51
N GLY A 212 18.56 3.69 0.13
CA GLY A 212 17.85 4.35 -0.97
C GLY A 212 18.76 4.66 -2.15
N LYS A 213 18.16 4.99 -3.29
CA LYS A 213 18.91 5.34 -4.52
C LYS A 213 19.68 6.66 -4.44
N GLY A 214 19.44 7.49 -3.42
CA GLY A 214 20.24 8.67 -3.11
C GLY A 214 21.58 8.35 -2.43
N GLY A 215 21.81 7.09 -2.04
CA GLY A 215 22.99 6.67 -1.26
C GLY A 215 22.80 6.80 0.25
N GLU A 216 21.61 7.18 0.70
CA GLU A 216 21.24 7.19 2.11
C GLU A 216 21.14 5.75 2.67
N ILE A 217 21.59 5.58 3.91
CA ILE A 217 21.59 4.31 4.62
C ILE A 217 20.87 4.51 5.96
N VAL A 218 19.78 3.79 6.16
CA VAL A 218 18.95 3.85 7.37
C VAL A 218 19.01 2.51 8.10
N TYR A 219 19.19 2.55 9.41
CA TYR A 219 19.25 1.39 10.28
C TYR A 219 18.00 1.31 11.16
N THR A 220 17.42 0.12 11.26
CA THR A 220 16.36 -0.20 12.23
C THR A 220 16.80 -1.42 13.06
N PRO A 221 17.04 -1.29 14.38
CA PRO A 221 17.49 -2.38 15.23
C PRO A 221 16.33 -3.31 15.71
N ASP A 222 15.09 -2.92 15.44
CA ASP A 222 13.94 -3.26 16.29
C ASP A 222 12.67 -3.56 15.48
N ARG A 223 12.83 -4.10 14.26
CA ARG A 223 11.73 -4.43 13.33
C ARG A 223 10.83 -3.22 13.03
N TYR A 224 11.45 -2.13 12.56
CA TYR A 224 10.78 -0.91 12.12
C TYR A 224 10.14 -0.07 13.25
N ALA A 225 10.47 -0.32 14.51
CA ALA A 225 10.00 0.53 15.63
C ALA A 225 10.80 1.84 15.73
N THR A 226 12.09 1.84 15.38
CA THR A 226 12.90 3.05 15.16
C THR A 226 13.69 2.99 13.87
N PHE A 227 13.91 4.16 13.27
CA PHE A 227 14.70 4.37 12.06
C PHE A 227 15.78 5.41 12.34
N LYS A 228 17.03 5.12 11.99
CA LYS A 228 18.17 6.00 12.26
C LYS A 228 19.05 6.13 11.03
N LEU A 229 19.34 7.36 10.59
CA LEU A 229 20.27 7.60 9.49
C LEU A 229 21.69 7.24 9.93
N VAL A 230 22.37 6.37 9.18
CA VAL A 230 23.74 5.95 9.46
C VAL A 230 24.70 7.06 8.99
N ASN A 231 25.33 7.73 9.94
CA ASN A 231 26.43 8.66 9.67
C ASN A 231 27.71 7.87 9.39
N LEU A 232 28.09 7.77 8.12
CA LEU A 232 29.28 7.04 7.66
C LEU A 232 30.61 7.71 8.02
N ALA A 233 30.59 8.94 8.54
CA ALA A 233 31.77 9.73 8.92
C ALA A 233 32.04 9.74 10.44
N GLY A 234 31.48 8.80 11.21
CA GLY A 234 31.67 8.69 12.67
C GLY A 234 31.24 7.34 13.24
#